data_AF-A0A916RUF1-F1
#
_entry.id   AF-A0A916RUF1-F1
#
_cell.length_a   1.000
_cell.length_b   1.000
_cell.length_c   1.000
_cell.angle_alpha   90.00
_cell.angle_beta   90.00
_cell.angle_gamma   90.00
#
_symmetry.space_group_name_H-M   'P 1'
#
loop_
_entity.id
_entity.type
_entity.pdbx_description
1 polymer ?
#
loop_
_entity_poly.entity_id
_entity_poly.type
_entity_poly.pdbx_seq_one_letter_code
_entity_poly.pdbx_strand_id
1 'polypeptide(L)'
;MNKGTLKQILLITDGCSNKGEDPAATAALAHQQGITVNVIGILEDNTEDPDGLQEVEEIALSGGGVSQLVYKQALSQTVQMVTKQAMTQTLQGFVNKELQQILGKEHTMEDLDPEKRGEIMEVVEDLGETSDLEVLVLIDTSASMHDKLPTVKEALLDLSISLNSRVGRNRFSIYNFPGKRKDIDKVLDWSPRLDSISSVFPKLTSGGITPTGPAIRDAMYQFGKKGLLRSLRSKDEQDIEQA
;
A
#
# COMPACT_ATOMS: atom_id res chain seq x y z
N MET A 1 -2.55 19.66 -15.81
CA MET A 1 -1.36 19.04 -15.19
C MET A 1 -1.69 17.59 -14.90
N ASN A 2 -0.88 16.63 -15.36
CA ASN A 2 -1.06 15.23 -14.97
C ASN A 2 -0.69 15.13 -13.49
N LYS A 3 -1.71 15.14 -12.62
CA LYS A 3 -1.56 14.89 -11.19
C LYS A 3 -1.05 13.46 -11.06
N GLY A 4 0.12 13.27 -10.45
CA GLY A 4 0.78 11.97 -10.37
C GLY A 4 -0.13 10.90 -9.75
N THR A 5 0.15 9.62 -10.04
CA THR A 5 -0.54 8.50 -9.39
C THR A 5 0.27 8.01 -8.21
N LEU A 6 -0.29 8.11 -7.01
CA LEU A 6 0.27 7.53 -5.81
C LEU A 6 0.09 6.00 -5.84
N LYS A 7 1.15 5.25 -5.56
CA LYS A 7 1.13 3.79 -5.53
C LYS A 7 1.49 3.31 -4.14
N GLN A 8 0.63 2.47 -3.58
CA GLN A 8 0.82 1.97 -2.22
C GLN A 8 0.58 0.46 -2.17
N ILE A 9 1.46 -0.25 -1.47
CA ILE A 9 1.22 -1.59 -0.98
C ILE A 9 0.75 -1.45 0.46
N LEU A 10 -0.39 -2.06 0.78
CA LEU A 10 -0.88 -2.19 2.15
C LEU A 10 -0.74 -3.65 2.58
N LEU A 11 0.27 -3.95 3.39
CA LEU A 11 0.51 -5.25 3.98
C LEU A 11 -0.29 -5.39 5.27
N ILE A 12 -1.10 -6.43 5.38
CA ILE A 12 -1.84 -6.78 6.60
C ILE A 12 -1.38 -8.17 7.03
N THR A 13 -0.74 -8.26 8.20
CA THR A 13 -0.14 -9.49 8.73
C THR A 13 -0.37 -9.56 10.24
N ASP A 14 -0.27 -10.76 10.82
CA ASP A 14 -0.30 -10.98 12.27
C ASP A 14 0.96 -11.68 12.81
N GLY A 15 1.97 -11.89 11.97
CA GLY A 15 3.21 -12.53 12.35
C GLY A 15 4.40 -12.13 11.47
N CYS A 16 5.57 -12.63 11.87
CA CYS A 16 6.86 -12.37 11.22
C CYS A 16 7.04 -13.22 9.96
N SER A 17 7.78 -12.70 9.00
CA SER A 17 8.34 -13.45 7.89
C SER A 17 9.26 -14.54 8.43
N ASN A 18 8.97 -15.78 8.07
CA ASN A 18 9.78 -16.93 8.51
C ASN A 18 10.43 -17.68 7.34
N LYS A 19 10.32 -17.14 6.12
CA LYS A 19 10.91 -17.75 4.92
C LYS A 19 11.07 -16.76 3.77
N GLY A 20 12.20 -16.89 3.07
CA GLY A 20 12.45 -16.24 1.78
C GLY A 20 13.39 -15.05 1.91
N GLU A 21 13.18 -14.07 1.03
CA GLU A 21 13.94 -12.81 1.04
C GLU A 21 13.56 -11.94 2.23
N ASP A 22 14.51 -11.10 2.64
CA ASP A 22 14.29 -10.08 3.66
C ASP A 22 13.18 -9.10 3.20
N PRO A 23 12.05 -9.02 3.95
CA PRO A 23 10.94 -8.16 3.57
C PRO A 23 11.30 -6.67 3.64
N ALA A 24 12.22 -6.25 4.53
CA ALA A 24 12.65 -4.86 4.64
C ALA A 24 13.47 -4.44 3.40
N ALA A 25 14.43 -5.26 2.99
CA ALA A 25 15.18 -5.04 1.75
C ALA A 25 14.27 -4.98 0.51
N THR A 26 13.24 -5.82 0.46
CA THR A 26 12.28 -5.82 -0.64
C THR A 26 11.39 -4.57 -0.63
N ALA A 27 10.95 -4.12 0.56
CA ALA A 27 10.21 -2.87 0.71
C ALA A 27 11.04 -1.64 0.30
N ALA A 28 12.34 -1.61 0.62
CA ALA A 28 13.25 -0.58 0.13
C ALA A 28 13.30 -0.52 -1.40
N LEU A 29 13.33 -1.68 -2.07
CA LEU A 29 13.28 -1.76 -3.53
C LEU A 29 11.94 -1.24 -4.08
N ALA A 30 10.82 -1.53 -3.41
CA ALA A 30 9.51 -0.97 -3.77
C ALA A 30 9.52 0.56 -3.69
N HIS A 31 10.07 1.10 -2.60
CA HIS A 31 10.17 2.55 -2.40
C HIS A 31 11.00 3.24 -3.47
N GLN A 32 12.14 2.65 -3.86
CA GLN A 32 12.96 3.14 -4.96
C GLN A 32 12.21 3.20 -6.31
N GLN A 33 11.19 2.37 -6.49
CA GLN A 33 10.31 2.37 -7.67
C GLN A 33 9.10 3.30 -7.55
N GLY A 34 9.02 4.10 -6.48
CA GLY A 34 7.93 5.02 -6.20
C GLY A 34 6.66 4.32 -5.70
N ILE A 35 6.81 3.18 -5.04
CA ILE A 35 5.71 2.44 -4.40
C ILE A 35 5.93 2.48 -2.88
N THR A 36 5.03 3.12 -2.15
CA THR A 36 5.08 3.18 -0.69
C THR A 36 4.59 1.85 -0.09
N VAL A 37 5.28 1.29 0.90
CA VAL A 37 4.84 0.06 1.58
C VAL A 37 4.39 0.40 3.01
N ASN A 38 3.11 0.20 3.28
CA ASN A 38 2.51 0.36 4.59
C ASN A 38 2.26 -1.01 5.21
N VAL A 39 2.37 -1.11 6.53
CA VAL A 39 2.23 -2.39 7.24
C VAL A 39 1.28 -2.24 8.42
N ILE A 40 0.31 -3.14 8.52
CA ILE A 40 -0.59 -3.21 9.67
C ILE A 40 -0.43 -4.59 10.29
N GLY A 41 0.11 -4.59 11.51
CA GLY A 41 0.22 -5.78 12.34
C GLY A 41 -1.03 -5.96 13.20
N ILE A 42 -1.67 -7.12 13.13
CA ILE A 42 -2.85 -7.45 13.95
C ILE A 42 -2.42 -8.22 15.20
N LEU A 43 -2.59 -7.59 16.36
CA LEU A 43 -2.30 -8.19 17.66
C LEU A 43 -3.40 -9.15 18.09
N GLU A 44 -2.99 -10.23 18.78
CA GLU A 44 -3.89 -11.07 19.58
C GLU A 44 -3.90 -10.63 21.04
N ASP A 45 -5.02 -10.89 21.71
CA ASP A 45 -5.30 -10.44 23.07
C ASP A 45 -4.30 -10.97 24.14
N ASN A 46 -3.29 -11.79 23.78
CA ASN A 46 -2.36 -12.45 24.71
C ASN A 46 -0.90 -12.61 24.22
N THR A 47 -0.45 -11.94 23.16
CA THR A 47 0.94 -12.09 22.66
C THR A 47 1.56 -10.73 22.33
N GLU A 48 2.41 -10.25 23.23
CA GLU A 48 3.44 -9.25 22.89
C GLU A 48 4.66 -10.02 22.40
N ASP A 49 4.76 -10.27 21.08
CA ASP A 49 5.98 -10.79 20.46
C ASP A 49 6.82 -9.59 19.98
N PRO A 50 7.90 -9.21 20.70
CA PRO A 50 8.72 -8.04 20.36
C PRO A 50 9.35 -8.13 18.97
N ASP A 51 9.68 -9.35 18.52
CA ASP A 51 10.36 -9.57 17.25
C ASP A 51 9.45 -9.28 16.05
N GLY A 52 8.14 -9.55 16.19
CA GLY A 52 7.14 -9.20 15.17
C GLY A 52 6.86 -7.71 15.07
N LEU A 53 7.04 -6.95 16.16
CA LEU A 53 6.89 -5.50 16.13
C LEU A 53 8.02 -4.86 15.33
N GLN A 54 9.25 -5.32 15.55
CA GLN A 54 10.43 -4.80 14.88
C GLN A 54 10.36 -5.04 13.36
N GLU A 55 9.98 -6.25 12.92
CA GLU A 55 9.87 -6.55 11.49
C GLU A 55 8.83 -5.66 10.79
N VAL A 56 7.65 -5.48 11.40
CA VAL A 56 6.57 -4.64 10.85
C VAL A 56 7.03 -3.19 10.68
N GLU A 57 7.75 -2.66 11.66
CA GLU A 57 8.30 -1.31 11.62
C GLU A 57 9.40 -1.17 10.57
N GLU A 58 10.35 -2.11 10.51
CA GLU A 58 11.46 -2.09 9.57
C GLU A 58 10.99 -2.16 8.11
N ILE A 59 9.97 -2.96 7.81
CA ILE A 59 9.37 -3.05 6.48
C ILE A 59 8.75 -1.72 6.07
N ALA A 60 7.93 -1.12 6.94
CA ALA A 60 7.25 0.15 6.64
C ALA A 60 8.26 1.30 6.47
N LEU A 61 9.24 1.38 7.39
CA LEU A 61 10.28 2.40 7.34
C LEU A 61 11.11 2.29 6.06
N SER A 62 11.55 1.08 5.71
CA SER A 62 12.28 0.81 4.46
C SER A 62 11.42 1.10 3.22
N GLY A 63 10.12 0.83 3.30
CA GLY A 63 9.12 1.13 2.28
C GLY A 63 8.72 2.61 2.16
N GLY A 64 9.24 3.48 3.04
CA GLY A 64 8.85 4.88 3.15
C GLY A 64 7.37 5.10 3.48
N GLY A 65 6.76 4.13 4.17
CA GLY A 65 5.36 4.14 4.58
C GLY A 65 5.19 4.15 6.09
N VAL A 66 4.00 3.77 6.54
CA VAL A 66 3.61 3.79 7.95
C VAL A 66 3.33 2.37 8.44
N SER A 67 3.86 2.04 9.61
CA SER A 67 3.51 0.83 10.36
C SER A 67 2.52 1.16 11.48
N GLN A 68 1.57 0.27 11.75
CA GLN A 68 0.74 0.36 12.95
C GLN A 68 0.39 -1.04 13.48
N LEU A 69 0.48 -1.20 14.79
CA LEU A 69 0.00 -2.38 15.50
C LEU A 69 -1.39 -2.11 16.06
N VAL A 70 -2.31 -3.05 15.84
CA VAL A 70 -3.70 -2.89 16.23
C VAL A 70 -4.33 -4.17 16.72
N TYR A 71 -5.23 -4.02 17.68
CA TYR A 71 -6.21 -5.06 17.97
C TYR A 71 -7.28 -5.10 16.88
N LYS A 72 -7.85 -6.29 16.65
CA LYS A 72 -8.90 -6.53 15.65
C LYS A 72 -10.02 -5.47 15.68
N GLN A 73 -10.43 -5.01 16.86
CA GLN A 73 -11.53 -4.07 17.05
C GLN A 73 -11.25 -2.68 16.45
N ALA A 74 -9.97 -2.27 16.34
CA ALA A 74 -9.56 -0.97 15.82
C ALA A 74 -9.13 -1.01 14.34
N LEU A 75 -9.16 -2.19 13.70
CA LEU A 75 -8.55 -2.42 12.39
C LEU A 75 -9.11 -1.50 11.29
N SER A 76 -10.43 -1.31 11.21
CA SER A 76 -11.05 -0.48 10.16
C SER A 76 -10.57 0.97 10.21
N GLN A 77 -10.54 1.57 11.40
CA GLN A 77 -10.08 2.94 11.59
C GLN A 77 -8.59 3.07 11.24
N THR A 78 -7.78 2.09 11.67
CA THR A 78 -6.34 2.13 11.39
C THR A 78 -6.00 1.94 9.93
N VAL A 79 -6.68 1.03 9.23
CA VAL A 79 -6.46 0.84 7.78
C VAL A 79 -6.67 2.15 7.03
N GLN A 80 -7.72 2.90 7.37
CA GLN A 80 -7.98 4.21 6.77
C GLN A 80 -6.93 5.24 7.14
N MET A 81 -6.58 5.32 8.44
CA MET A 81 -5.60 6.28 8.96
C MET A 81 -4.22 6.05 8.32
N VAL A 82 -3.71 4.82 8.34
CA VAL A 82 -2.40 4.44 7.78
C VAL A 82 -2.34 4.78 6.30
N THR A 83 -3.38 4.44 5.53
CA THR A 83 -3.42 4.73 4.09
C THR A 83 -3.36 6.23 3.82
N LYS A 84 -4.19 7.04 4.51
CA LYS A 84 -4.21 8.50 4.35
C LYS A 84 -2.92 9.16 4.83
N GLN A 85 -2.39 8.75 5.98
CA GLN A 85 -1.13 9.27 6.51
C GLN A 85 0.04 8.99 5.57
N ALA A 86 0.13 7.76 5.03
CA ALA A 86 1.15 7.41 4.06
C ALA A 86 1.04 8.22 2.76
N MET A 87 -0.17 8.55 2.31
CA MET A 87 -0.36 9.44 1.17
C MET A 87 0.19 10.84 1.46
N THR A 88 -0.18 11.42 2.61
CA THR A 88 0.30 12.73 3.04
C THR A 88 1.83 12.75 3.13
N GLN A 89 2.44 11.75 3.77
CA GLN A 89 3.91 11.64 3.86
C GLN A 89 4.58 11.50 2.49
N THR A 90 4.00 10.71 1.58
CA THR A 90 4.53 10.56 0.22
C THR A 90 4.50 11.89 -0.54
N LEU A 91 3.41 12.66 -0.40
CA LEU A 91 3.26 13.96 -1.02
C LEU A 91 4.17 15.02 -0.40
N GLN A 92 4.29 15.06 0.93
CA GLN A 92 5.25 15.92 1.63
C GLN A 92 6.67 15.63 1.16
N GLY A 93 7.05 14.35 1.06
CA GLY A 93 8.36 13.96 0.55
C GLY A 93 8.60 14.39 -0.89
N PHE A 94 7.57 14.33 -1.74
CA PHE A 94 7.64 14.83 -3.11
C PHE A 94 7.80 16.36 -3.16
N VAL A 95 6.94 17.10 -2.45
CA VAL A 95 7.00 18.57 -2.41
C VAL A 95 8.31 19.06 -1.80
N ASN A 96 8.82 18.42 -0.74
CA ASN A 96 10.10 18.76 -0.14
C ASN A 96 11.27 18.57 -1.13
N LYS A 97 11.24 17.51 -1.96
CA LYS A 97 12.23 17.31 -3.04
C LYS A 97 12.17 18.40 -4.10
N GLU A 98 10.97 18.85 -4.47
CA GLU A 98 10.80 19.96 -5.42
C GLU A 98 11.27 21.29 -4.83
N LEU A 99 10.98 21.54 -3.55
CA LEU A 99 11.48 22.72 -2.84
C LEU A 99 13.01 22.74 -2.76
N GLN A 100 13.65 21.61 -2.45
CA GLN A 100 15.12 21.49 -2.43
C GLN A 100 15.76 21.74 -3.80
N GLN A 101 15.07 21.43 -4.90
CA GLN A 101 15.56 21.75 -6.25
C GLN A 101 15.55 23.27 -6.52
N ILE A 102 14.60 23.99 -5.93
CA ILE A 102 14.43 25.44 -6.12
C ILE A 102 15.33 26.23 -5.14
N LEU A 103 15.32 25.85 -3.86
CA LEU A 103 15.95 26.58 -2.76
C LEU A 103 17.37 26.09 -2.43
N GLY A 104 17.75 24.91 -2.92
CA GLY A 104 19.01 24.24 -2.58
C GLY A 104 18.82 23.14 -1.53
N LYS A 105 19.74 22.16 -1.54
CA LYS A 105 19.63 20.90 -0.77
C LYS A 105 19.64 21.09 0.76
N GLU A 106 20.06 22.26 1.24
CA GLU A 106 20.19 22.54 2.68
C GLU A 106 18.91 23.09 3.30
N HIS A 107 17.90 23.42 2.47
CA HIS A 107 16.62 23.91 2.96
C HIS A 107 15.56 22.83 2.83
N THR A 108 14.94 22.51 3.96
CA THR A 108 13.78 21.63 4.07
C THR A 108 12.52 22.45 4.35
N MET A 109 11.36 21.83 4.20
CA MET A 109 10.09 22.42 4.60
C MET A 109 10.07 22.84 6.09
N GLU A 110 10.84 22.17 6.94
CA GLU A 110 10.95 22.46 8.37
C GLU A 110 11.73 23.74 8.66
N ASP A 111 12.53 24.22 7.70
CA ASP A 111 13.30 25.47 7.78
C ASP A 111 12.48 26.69 7.34
N LEU A 112 11.29 26.47 6.77
CA LEU A 112 10.42 27.54 6.31
C LEU A 112 9.66 28.19 7.45
N ASP A 113 9.40 29.50 7.31
CA ASP A 113 8.54 30.26 8.22
C ASP A 113 7.16 29.59 8.37
N PRO A 114 6.52 29.66 9.56
CA PRO A 114 5.24 28.99 9.82
C PRO A 114 4.14 29.30 8.79
N GLU A 115 4.07 30.55 8.30
CA GLU A 115 3.08 30.95 7.28
C GLU A 115 3.29 30.19 5.97
N LYS A 116 4.52 30.16 5.45
CA LYS A 116 4.86 29.45 4.19
C LYS A 116 4.73 27.93 4.34
N ARG A 117 5.05 27.40 5.52
CA ARG A 117 4.81 25.98 5.82
C ARG A 117 3.33 25.65 5.77
N GLY A 118 2.48 26.55 6.28
CA GLY A 118 1.02 26.44 6.17
C GLY A 118 0.54 26.37 4.72
N GLU A 119 1.01 27.28 3.86
CA GLU A 119 0.69 27.27 2.42
C GLU A 119 1.09 25.95 1.74
N ILE A 120 2.26 25.41 2.08
CA ILE A 120 2.72 24.12 1.53
C ILE A 120 1.86 22.96 2.02
N MET A 121 1.40 22.99 3.28
CA MET A 121 0.50 21.97 3.81
C MET A 121 -0.85 21.98 3.11
N GLU A 122 -1.41 23.15 2.80
CA GLU A 122 -2.62 23.28 2.00
C GLU A 122 -2.45 22.64 0.61
N VAL A 123 -1.31 22.91 -0.05
CA VAL A 123 -1.00 22.27 -1.35
C VAL A 123 -0.88 20.75 -1.23
N VAL A 124 -0.24 20.24 -0.18
CA VAL A 124 -0.14 18.81 0.08
C VAL A 124 -1.51 18.18 0.31
N GLU A 125 -2.39 18.83 1.07
CA GLU A 125 -3.76 18.37 1.31
C GLU A 125 -4.58 18.34 0.01
N ASP A 126 -4.50 19.39 -0.81
CA ASP A 126 -5.15 19.46 -2.12
C ASP A 126 -4.66 18.37 -3.09
N LEU A 127 -3.35 18.12 -3.10
CA LEU A 127 -2.77 17.00 -3.84
C LEU A 127 -3.25 15.65 -3.26
N GLY A 128 -3.36 15.56 -1.94
CA GLY A 128 -3.89 14.39 -1.23
C GLY A 128 -5.33 14.09 -1.57
N GLU A 129 -6.14 15.10 -1.86
CA GLU A 129 -7.54 14.94 -2.24
C GLU A 129 -7.70 14.63 -3.73
N THR A 130 -6.88 15.23 -4.59
CA THR A 130 -7.09 15.22 -6.05
C THR A 130 -6.20 14.27 -6.84
N SER A 131 -5.13 13.71 -6.25
CA SER A 131 -4.23 12.76 -6.94
C SER A 131 -4.89 11.39 -7.12
N ASP A 132 -4.58 10.71 -8.23
CA ASP A 132 -4.99 9.32 -8.40
C ASP A 132 -4.24 8.41 -7.41
N LEU A 133 -4.90 7.37 -6.94
CA LEU A 133 -4.36 6.42 -5.97
C LEU A 133 -4.56 4.98 -6.43
N GLU A 134 -3.49 4.20 -6.46
CA GLU A 134 -3.51 2.75 -6.66
C GLU A 134 -3.03 2.05 -5.37
N VAL A 135 -3.93 1.32 -4.72
CA VAL A 135 -3.64 0.54 -3.50
C VAL A 135 -3.68 -0.95 -3.83
N LEU A 136 -2.57 -1.64 -3.63
CA LEU A 136 -2.52 -3.10 -3.66
C LEU A 136 -2.47 -3.62 -2.23
N VAL A 137 -3.51 -4.33 -1.82
CA VAL A 137 -3.62 -4.92 -0.49
C VAL A 137 -3.06 -6.33 -0.51
N LEU A 138 -2.03 -6.58 0.29
CA LEU A 138 -1.48 -7.90 0.57
C LEU A 138 -1.98 -8.38 1.92
N ILE A 139 -2.68 -9.50 1.93
CA ILE A 139 -3.31 -10.05 3.13
C ILE A 139 -2.65 -11.38 3.47
N ASP A 140 -2.12 -11.48 4.69
CA ASP A 140 -1.67 -12.76 5.22
C ASP A 140 -2.89 -13.68 5.43
N THR A 141 -2.76 -14.91 4.95
CA THR A 141 -3.74 -15.99 5.07
C THR A 141 -3.11 -17.24 5.71
N SER A 142 -2.07 -17.01 6.50
CA SER A 142 -1.52 -17.97 7.47
C SER A 142 -2.59 -18.45 8.46
N ALA A 143 -2.29 -19.54 9.17
CA ALA A 143 -3.25 -20.18 10.05
C ALA A 143 -3.75 -19.27 11.19
N SER A 144 -2.89 -18.39 11.71
CA SER A 144 -3.20 -17.41 12.76
C SER A 144 -4.20 -16.34 12.30
N MET A 145 -4.27 -16.06 11.00
CA MET A 145 -5.19 -15.07 10.44
C MET A 145 -6.64 -15.51 10.38
N HIS A 146 -6.97 -16.79 10.62
CA HIS A 146 -8.32 -17.35 10.42
C HIS A 146 -9.44 -16.47 11.01
N ASP A 147 -9.32 -16.11 12.28
CA ASP A 147 -10.35 -15.38 13.01
C ASP A 147 -10.27 -13.85 12.78
N LYS A 148 -9.21 -13.37 12.12
CA LYS A 148 -8.95 -11.95 11.82
C LYS A 148 -9.48 -11.57 10.43
N LEU A 149 -9.51 -12.51 9.48
CA LEU A 149 -9.93 -12.27 8.10
C LEU A 149 -11.33 -11.66 7.94
N PRO A 150 -12.37 -12.03 8.71
CA PRO A 150 -13.66 -11.35 8.62
C PRO A 150 -13.55 -9.85 8.93
N THR A 151 -12.77 -9.49 9.95
CA THR A 151 -12.57 -8.10 10.34
C THR A 151 -11.71 -7.34 9.32
N VAL A 152 -10.70 -7.99 8.74
CA VAL A 152 -9.91 -7.43 7.62
C VAL A 152 -10.83 -7.11 6.45
N LYS A 153 -11.78 -7.99 6.13
CA LYS A 153 -12.75 -7.76 5.05
C LYS A 153 -13.55 -6.48 5.27
N GLU A 154 -14.16 -6.33 6.45
CA GLU A 154 -14.96 -5.15 6.78
C GLU A 154 -14.10 -3.87 6.75
N ALA A 155 -12.89 -3.92 7.30
CA ALA A 155 -11.94 -2.81 7.25
C ALA A 155 -11.60 -2.37 5.81
N LEU A 156 -11.48 -3.31 4.87
CA LEU A 156 -11.22 -3.01 3.47
C LEU A 156 -12.46 -2.42 2.76
N LEU A 157 -13.66 -2.90 3.07
CA LEU A 157 -14.90 -2.30 2.56
C LEU A 157 -15.00 -0.83 3.00
N ASP A 158 -14.77 -0.56 4.29
CA ASP A 158 -14.77 0.78 4.84
C ASP A 158 -13.68 1.66 4.22
N LEU A 159 -12.47 1.11 4.00
CA LEU A 159 -11.40 1.81 3.28
C LEU A 159 -11.84 2.22 1.88
N SER A 160 -12.47 1.32 1.13
CA SER A 160 -12.95 1.63 -0.22
C SER A 160 -13.98 2.75 -0.22
N ILE A 161 -14.89 2.77 0.76
CA ILE A 161 -15.88 3.85 0.90
C ILE A 161 -15.17 5.17 1.24
N SER A 162 -14.27 5.15 2.22
CA SER A 162 -13.52 6.31 2.72
C SER A 162 -12.63 6.94 1.65
N LEU A 163 -12.03 6.14 0.78
CA LEU A 163 -11.22 6.66 -0.32
C LEU A 163 -12.06 7.11 -1.51
N ASN A 164 -13.20 6.47 -1.78
CA ASN A 164 -14.10 6.89 -2.85
C ASN A 164 -14.85 8.20 -2.57
N SER A 165 -14.77 8.75 -1.35
CA SER A 165 -15.19 10.13 -1.11
C SER A 165 -14.21 11.16 -1.67
N ARG A 166 -12.99 10.75 -2.05
CA ARG A 166 -11.98 11.65 -2.61
C ARG A 166 -12.31 12.04 -4.06
N VAL A 167 -11.87 13.23 -4.47
CA VAL A 167 -11.96 13.69 -5.87
C VAL A 167 -11.08 12.85 -6.82
N GLY A 168 -9.88 12.49 -6.38
CA GLY A 168 -8.94 11.67 -7.15
C GLY A 168 -9.43 10.24 -7.38
N ARG A 169 -9.06 9.62 -8.50
CA ARG A 169 -9.53 8.24 -8.79
C ARG A 169 -8.78 7.24 -7.93
N ASN A 170 -9.51 6.35 -7.29
CA ASN A 170 -8.94 5.25 -6.52
C ASN A 170 -9.05 3.95 -7.31
N ARG A 171 -8.04 3.08 -7.19
CA ARG A 171 -8.11 1.70 -7.64
C ARG A 171 -7.51 0.79 -6.58
N PHE A 172 -8.15 -0.35 -6.40
CA PHE A 172 -7.78 -1.36 -5.43
C PHE A 172 -7.51 -2.68 -6.14
N SER A 173 -6.48 -3.40 -5.69
CA SER A 173 -6.30 -4.81 -6.03
C SER A 173 -5.97 -5.55 -4.74
N ILE A 174 -6.48 -6.76 -4.59
CA ILE A 174 -6.29 -7.57 -3.40
C ILE A 174 -5.58 -8.85 -3.80
N TYR A 175 -4.56 -9.20 -3.04
CA TYR A 175 -3.84 -10.46 -3.13
C TYR A 175 -3.71 -11.05 -1.73
N ASN A 176 -3.67 -12.37 -1.65
CA ASN A 176 -3.36 -13.08 -0.43
C ASN A 176 -2.03 -13.82 -0.56
N PHE A 177 -1.36 -14.00 0.57
CA PHE A 177 -0.16 -14.83 0.68
C PHE A 177 -0.26 -15.69 1.95
N PRO A 178 0.36 -16.87 1.99
CA PRO A 178 1.03 -17.55 0.87
C PRO A 178 0.02 -18.00 -0.22
N GLY A 179 0.44 -17.96 -1.48
CA GLY A 179 -0.34 -18.50 -2.60
C GLY A 179 -0.20 -20.03 -2.75
N LYS A 180 -1.13 -20.65 -3.48
CA LYS A 180 -1.14 -22.13 -3.67
C LYS A 180 -0.03 -22.65 -4.58
N ARG A 181 0.36 -21.85 -5.58
CA ARG A 181 1.37 -22.20 -6.60
C ARG A 181 2.44 -21.13 -6.80
N LYS A 182 2.20 -19.94 -6.26
CA LYS A 182 3.05 -18.74 -6.35
C LYS A 182 3.14 -18.12 -4.96
N ASP A 183 3.99 -17.11 -4.81
CA ASP A 183 4.12 -16.40 -3.54
C ASP A 183 2.81 -15.68 -3.16
N ILE A 184 2.08 -15.14 -4.14
CA ILE A 184 0.76 -14.49 -3.97
C ILE A 184 -0.32 -15.07 -4.89
N ASP A 185 -1.56 -15.11 -4.41
CA ASP A 185 -2.75 -15.44 -5.17
C ASP A 185 -3.64 -14.19 -5.34
N LYS A 186 -4.20 -14.00 -6.55
CA LYS A 186 -5.05 -12.84 -6.85
C LYS A 186 -6.47 -13.08 -6.34
N VAL A 187 -6.90 -12.21 -5.44
CA VAL A 187 -8.24 -12.18 -4.85
C VAL A 187 -9.12 -11.27 -5.70
N LEU A 188 -8.67 -10.04 -5.93
CA LEU A 188 -9.39 -9.04 -6.72
C LEU A 188 -8.42 -8.31 -7.66
N ASP A 189 -8.77 -8.25 -8.94
CA ASP A 189 -8.05 -7.41 -9.90
C ASP A 189 -8.39 -5.93 -9.72
N TRP A 190 -7.60 -5.05 -10.32
CA TRP A 190 -7.74 -3.60 -10.19
C TRP A 190 -9.18 -3.10 -10.44
N SER A 191 -9.83 -2.64 -9.38
CA SER A 191 -11.22 -2.17 -9.37
C SER A 191 -11.32 -0.80 -8.68
N PRO A 192 -12.21 0.12 -9.11
CA PRO A 192 -12.44 1.38 -8.40
C PRO A 192 -13.17 1.19 -7.06
N ARG A 193 -13.81 0.04 -6.84
CA ARG A 193 -14.61 -0.23 -5.65
C ARG A 193 -14.40 -1.66 -5.15
N LEU A 194 -14.58 -1.88 -3.84
CA LEU A 194 -14.48 -3.19 -3.19
C LEU A 194 -15.85 -3.85 -2.93
N ASP A 195 -16.87 -3.52 -3.74
CA ASP A 195 -18.31 -3.78 -3.50
C ASP A 195 -18.73 -5.24 -3.22
N SER A 196 -17.87 -6.20 -3.51
CA SER A 196 -18.15 -7.60 -3.18
C SER A 196 -16.86 -8.40 -2.98
N ILE A 197 -16.18 -8.18 -1.85
CA ILE A 197 -15.23 -9.17 -1.28
C ILE A 197 -16.02 -10.39 -0.72
N SER A 198 -17.15 -10.75 -1.33
CA SER A 198 -18.13 -11.70 -0.78
C SER A 198 -17.69 -13.17 -0.91
N SER A 199 -16.65 -13.47 -1.70
CA SER A 199 -16.26 -14.85 -2.05
C SER A 199 -14.80 -15.22 -1.80
N VAL A 200 -13.97 -14.34 -1.22
CA VAL A 200 -12.59 -14.25 -1.73
C VAL A 200 -11.43 -14.60 -0.80
N PHE A 201 -11.67 -15.01 0.45
CA PHE A 201 -10.59 -15.64 1.21
C PHE A 201 -10.63 -17.16 0.93
N PRO A 202 -9.68 -17.71 0.17
CA PRO A 202 -9.64 -19.15 -0.05
C PRO A 202 -9.51 -19.90 1.28
N LYS A 203 -9.84 -21.19 1.28
CA LYS A 203 -9.52 -22.08 2.41
C LYS A 203 -8.05 -21.87 2.80
N LEU A 204 -7.82 -21.55 4.07
CA LEU A 204 -6.49 -21.30 4.61
C LEU A 204 -5.49 -22.37 4.19
N THR A 205 -4.28 -21.93 3.88
CA THR A 205 -3.15 -22.83 3.70
C THR A 205 -2.70 -23.33 5.07
N SER A 206 -2.98 -24.60 5.34
CA SER A 206 -2.42 -25.31 6.50
C SER A 206 -0.92 -25.54 6.25
N GLY A 207 -0.07 -24.86 7.01
CA GLY A 207 1.39 -24.97 6.94
C GLY A 207 2.03 -23.60 7.15
N GLY A 208 2.40 -23.30 8.40
CA GLY A 208 2.79 -21.97 8.90
C GLY A 208 4.06 -21.36 8.30
N ILE A 209 3.99 -21.00 7.02
CA ILE A 209 5.04 -20.28 6.30
C ILE A 209 4.44 -18.98 5.79
N THR A 210 5.10 -17.87 6.10
CA THR A 210 4.67 -16.52 5.73
C THR A 210 5.77 -15.86 4.88
N PRO A 211 5.70 -15.98 3.54
CA PRO A 211 6.75 -15.47 2.65
C PRO A 211 6.55 -13.97 2.35
N THR A 212 6.73 -13.12 3.35
CA THR A 212 6.43 -11.68 3.27
C THR A 212 7.25 -10.95 2.21
N GLY A 213 8.58 -11.16 2.19
CA GLY A 213 9.47 -10.53 1.20
C GLY A 213 9.11 -10.90 -0.24
N PRO A 214 9.03 -12.20 -0.58
CA PRO A 214 8.55 -12.64 -1.88
C PRO A 214 7.17 -12.09 -2.28
N ALA A 215 6.24 -11.96 -1.31
CA ALA A 215 4.93 -11.39 -1.55
C ALA A 215 4.98 -9.89 -1.94
N ILE A 216 5.78 -9.09 -1.23
CA ILE A 216 6.00 -7.68 -1.56
C ILE A 216 6.59 -7.55 -2.97
N ARG A 217 7.59 -8.36 -3.30
CA ARG A 217 8.23 -8.36 -4.63
C ARG A 217 7.22 -8.67 -5.74
N ASP A 218 6.43 -9.72 -5.58
CA ASP A 218 5.42 -10.12 -6.57
C ASP A 218 4.30 -9.07 -6.71
N ALA A 219 3.98 -8.35 -5.63
CA ALA A 219 3.04 -7.23 -5.64
C ALA A 219 3.56 -6.03 -6.43
N MET A 220 4.85 -5.67 -6.29
CA MET A 220 5.48 -4.60 -7.06
C MET A 220 5.28 -4.79 -8.57
N TYR A 221 5.47 -6.02 -9.07
CA TYR A 221 5.27 -6.33 -10.49
C TYR A 221 3.84 -6.13 -10.98
N GLN A 222 2.82 -6.14 -10.10
CA GLN A 222 1.43 -5.94 -10.51
C GLN A 222 1.11 -4.49 -10.88
N PHE A 223 1.85 -3.51 -10.35
CA PHE A 223 1.72 -2.11 -10.75
C PHE A 223 2.23 -1.86 -12.18
N GLY A 224 3.23 -2.63 -12.64
CA GLY A 224 3.84 -2.48 -13.97
C GLY A 224 3.03 -3.09 -15.13
N LYS A 225 2.22 -4.12 -14.86
CA LYS A 225 1.49 -4.87 -15.91
C LYS A 225 0.49 -4.03 -16.71
N LYS A 226 -0.06 -2.95 -16.13
CA LYS A 226 -0.94 -2.02 -16.85
C LYS A 226 -0.18 -1.15 -17.86
N GLY A 227 1.06 -0.75 -17.57
CA GLY A 227 1.87 0.08 -18.46
C GLY A 227 2.12 -0.60 -19.80
N LEU A 228 2.47 -1.90 -19.75
CA LEU A 228 2.66 -2.73 -20.94
C LEU A 228 1.37 -2.95 -21.73
N LEU A 229 0.26 -3.28 -21.07
CA LEU A 229 -1.02 -3.52 -21.78
C LEU A 229 -1.56 -2.24 -22.44
N ARG A 230 -1.37 -1.06 -21.82
CA ARG A 230 -1.79 0.21 -22.40
C ARG A 230 -0.89 0.64 -23.57
N SER A 231 0.42 0.39 -23.49
CA SER A 231 1.35 0.70 -24.59
C SER A 231 1.20 -0.23 -25.79
N LEU A 232 0.78 -1.49 -25.56
CA LEU A 232 0.46 -2.43 -26.63
C LEU A 232 -0.83 -2.02 -27.33
N ARG A 233 -1.87 -1.66 -26.57
CA ARG A 233 -3.16 -1.22 -27.12
C ARG A 233 -3.09 0.11 -27.87
N SER A 234 -2.22 1.04 -27.43
CA SER A 234 -1.98 2.30 -28.14
C SER A 234 -1.16 2.13 -29.42
N LYS A 235 -0.38 1.04 -29.55
CA LYS A 235 0.32 0.71 -30.80
C LYS A 235 -0.66 0.18 -31.86
N ASP A 236 -1.60 -0.66 -31.45
CA ASP A 236 -2.62 -1.22 -32.35
C ASP A 236 -3.59 -0.15 -32.88
N GLU A 237 -3.86 0.94 -32.13
CA GLU A 237 -4.69 2.05 -32.60
C GLU A 237 -3.96 2.99 -33.59
N GLN A 238 -2.62 3.09 -33.54
CA GLN A 238 -1.85 3.91 -34.49
C GLN A 238 -1.68 3.25 -35.87
N ASP A 239 -1.75 1.92 -35.94
CA ASP A 239 -1.63 1.17 -37.20
C ASP A 239 -2.95 1.11 -38.00
N ILE A 240 -4.09 1.52 -37.42
CA ILE A 240 -5.40 1.54 -38.10
C ILE A 240 -5.67 2.90 -38.79
N GLU A 241 -4.97 3.96 -38.39
CA GLU A 241 -5.18 5.32 -38.95
C GLU A 241 -4.31 5.64 -40.19
N GLN A 242 -3.53 4.67 -40.70
CA GLN A 242 -2.70 4.81 -41.91
C GLN A 242 -2.95 3.76 -43.01
N ALA A 243 -4.10 3.07 -43.00
CA ALA A 243 -4.48 2.12 -44.05
C ALA A 243 -5.61 2.64 -44.95
#